data_AF-A7T080-F1
#
_entry.id   AF-A7T080-F1
#
_cell.length_a   1.000
_cell.length_b   1.000
_cell.length_c   1.000
_cell.angle_alpha   90.00
_cell.angle_beta   90.00
_cell.angle_gamma   90.00
#
_symmetry.space_group_name_H-M   'P 1'
#
loop_
_entity.id
_entity.type
_entity.pdbx_description
1 polymer ?
#
loop_
_entity_poly.entity_id
_entity_poly.type
_entity_poly.pdbx_seq_one_letter_code
_entity_poly.pdbx_strand_id
1 'polypeptide(L)' 'PVTDQELEKAISNTKLGKSPGFDGVLPEVIVYGGRCLRAFLLILFNIIWASEIIPQVWKDAIITILFKKG' A
#
# COMPACT_ATOMS: atom_id res chain seq x y z
N PRO A 1 -9.51 10.95 9.71
CA PRO A 1 -8.26 11.32 9.00
C PRO A 1 -7.13 10.42 9.50
N VAL A 2 -6.22 10.00 8.62
CA VAL A 2 -5.09 9.14 8.96
C VAL A 2 -3.99 9.98 9.61
N THR A 3 -3.46 9.50 10.73
CA THR A 3 -2.36 10.12 11.48
C THR A 3 -1.00 9.53 11.11
N ASP A 4 0.09 10.25 11.39
CA ASP A 4 1.46 9.73 11.23
C ASP A 4 1.68 8.44 12.03
N GLN A 5 1.12 8.33 13.24
CA GLN A 5 1.29 7.14 14.08
C GLN A 5 0.61 5.91 13.46
N GLU A 6 -0.59 6.08 12.89
CA GLU A 6 -1.29 5.01 12.18
C GLU A 6 -0.53 4.59 10.92
N LEU A 7 0.03 5.56 10.19
CA LEU A 7 0.85 5.29 9.02
C LEU A 7 2.13 4.51 9.38
N GLU A 8 2.87 4.94 10.41
CA GLU A 8 4.06 4.25 10.89
C GLU A 8 3.75 2.83 11.36
N LYS A 9 2.63 2.64 12.08
CA LYS A 9 2.17 1.31 12.50
C LYS A 9 1.80 0.43 11.29
N ALA A 10 1.19 0.99 10.25
CA ALA A 10 0.88 0.24 9.04
C ALA A 10 2.15 -0.18 8.29
N ILE A 11 3.12 0.73 8.18
CA ILE A 11 4.42 0.46 7.56
C ILE A 11 5.17 -0.62 8.34
N SER A 12 5.21 -0.56 9.67
CA SER A 12 5.88 -1.57 10.49
C SER A 12 5.25 -2.96 10.39
N ASN A 13 3.95 -3.04 10.09
CA ASN A 13 3.22 -4.29 9.91
C ASN A 13 3.27 -4.83 8.47
N THR A 14 3.85 -4.08 7.54
CA THR A 14 3.96 -4.48 6.13
C THR A 14 5.00 -5.59 5.99
N LYS A 15 4.59 -6.74 5.44
CA LYS A 15 5.48 -7.89 5.25
C LYS A 15 6.30 -7.73 3.96
N LEU A 16 7.61 -7.95 4.09
CA LEU A 16 8.55 -7.99 2.98
C LEU A 16 8.48 -9.33 2.20
N GLY A 17 9.10 -9.36 1.02
CA GLY A 17 9.17 -10.53 0.16
C GLY A 17 7.81 -10.97 -0.40
N LYS A 18 6.84 -10.05 -0.46
CA LYS A 18 5.54 -10.28 -1.09
C LYS A 18 5.58 -9.81 -2.53
N SER A 19 4.81 -10.48 -3.38
CA SER A 19 4.64 -10.06 -4.76
C SER A 19 4.06 -8.63 -4.82
N PRO A 20 4.52 -7.79 -5.76
CA PRO A 20 3.95 -6.47 -5.95
C PRO A 20 2.50 -6.55 -6.45
N GLY A 21 1.78 -5.43 -6.32
CA GLY A 21 0.48 -5.25 -6.96
C GLY A 21 0.59 -5.06 -8.47
N PHE A 22 -0.52 -4.69 -9.11
CA PHE A 22 -0.57 -4.40 -10.55
C PHE A 22 0.37 -3.25 -10.97
N ASP A 23 0.69 -2.37 -10.02
CA ASP A 23 1.56 -1.21 -10.18
C ASP A 23 3.06 -1.56 -10.17
N GLY A 24 3.40 -2.81 -9.84
CA GLY A 24 4.79 -3.26 -9.72
C GLY A 24 5.53 -2.72 -8.50
N VAL A 25 4.85 -2.03 -7.58
CA VAL A 25 5.48 -1.46 -6.38
C VAL A 25 5.69 -2.57 -5.35
N LEU A 26 6.96 -2.80 -5.01
CA LEU A 26 7.35 -3.76 -3.99
C LEU A 26 7.07 -3.23 -2.58
N PRO A 27 6.68 -4.10 -1.61
CA PRO A 27 6.53 -3.70 -0.21
C PRO A 27 7.77 -3.01 0.37
N GLU A 28 8.96 -3.40 -0.08
CA GLU A 28 10.25 -2.83 0.29
C GLU A 28 10.32 -1.33 -0.04
N VAL A 29 9.72 -0.89 -1.14
CA VAL A 29 9.67 0.53 -1.52
C VAL A 29 8.85 1.33 -0.49
N ILE A 30 7.74 0.77 -0.02
CA ILE A 30 6.90 1.41 1.00
C ILE A 30 7.61 1.45 2.36
N VAL A 31 8.24 0.34 2.76
CA VAL A 31 8.93 0.23 4.05
C VAL A 31 10.18 1.11 4.11
N TYR A 32 10.99 1.11 3.04
CA TYR A 32 12.29 1.78 2.99
C TYR A 32 12.30 3.13 2.25
N GLY A 33 11.18 3.56 1.66
CA GLY A 33 11.09 4.79 0.87
C GLY A 33 11.26 6.10 1.65
N GLY A 34 11.45 6.03 2.97
CA GLY A 34 11.85 7.15 3.80
C GLY A 34 10.76 8.21 3.98
N ARG A 35 11.15 9.34 4.59
CA ARG A 35 10.21 10.38 5.05
C ARG A 35 9.40 11.04 3.94
N CYS A 36 10.02 11.30 2.78
CA CYS A 36 9.31 11.95 1.66
C CYS A 36 8.16 11.09 1.16
N LEU A 37 8.41 9.79 0.92
CA LEU A 37 7.35 8.88 0.47
C LEU A 37 6.23 8.79 1.52
N ARG A 38 6.59 8.67 2.80
CA ARG A 38 5.62 8.63 3.90
C ARG A 38 4.73 9.87 3.95
N ALA A 39 5.30 11.05 3.77
CA ALA A 39 4.53 12.30 3.71
C ALA A 39 3.53 12.30 2.54
N PHE A 40 3.96 11.84 1.35
CA PHE A 40 3.06 11.72 0.20
C PHE A 40 1.94 10.70 0.44
N LEU A 41 2.25 9.54 1.03
CA LEU A 41 1.25 8.52 1.37
C LEU A 41 0.22 9.06 2.38
N LEU A 42 0.68 9.78 3.41
CA LEU A 42 -0.22 10.39 4.41
C LEU A 42 -1.18 11.39 3.77
N ILE A 43 -0.67 12.25 2.88
CA ILE A 43 -1.48 13.22 2.14
C ILE A 43 -2.50 12.47 1.26
N LEU A 44 -2.05 11.48 0.50
CA LEU A 44 -2.91 10.68 -0.39
C LEU A 44 -4.06 10.03 0.39
N PHE A 45 -3.75 9.33 1.49
CA PHE A 45 -4.79 8.66 2.29
C PHE A 45 -5.77 9.64 2.92
N ASN A 46 -5.31 10.81 3.34
CA ASN A 46 -6.20 11.85 3.87
C ASN A 46 -7.08 12.49 2.80
N ILE A 47 -6.59 12.66 1.56
CA ILE A 47 -7.41 13.09 0.43
C ILE A 47 -8.52 12.06 0.17
N ILE A 48 -8.16 10.78 0.08
CA ILE A 48 -9.10 9.68 -0.14
C ILE A 48 -10.14 9.63 0.99
N TRP A 49 -9.71 9.79 2.25
CA TRP A 49 -10.61 9.81 3.41
C TRP A 49 -11.58 10.98 3.36
N ALA A 50 -11.13 12.17 2.98
CA ALA A 50 -11.96 13.37 2.93
C ALA A 50 -12.91 13.39 1.74
N SER A 51 -12.48 12.86 0.59
CA SER A 51 -13.29 12.84 -0.63
C SER A 51 -14.23 11.64 -0.71
N GLU A 52 -14.03 10.62 0.13
CA GLU A 52 -14.72 9.33 0.08
C GLU A 52 -14.62 8.62 -1.29
N ILE A 53 -13.56 8.92 -2.05
CA ILE A 53 -13.34 8.37 -3.40
C ILE A 53 -12.12 7.43 -3.37
N ILE A 54 -12.38 6.14 -3.49
CA ILE A 54 -11.35 5.11 -3.61
C ILE A 54 -10.94 4.96 -5.09
N PRO A 55 -9.63 4.95 -5.42
CA PRO A 55 -9.16 4.66 -6.77
C PRO A 55 -9.73 3.35 -7.31
N GLN A 56 -10.21 3.34 -8.57
CA GLN A 56 -10.79 2.13 -9.17
C GLN A 56 -9.84 0.94 -9.13
N VAL A 57 -8.56 1.20 -9.43
CA VAL A 57 -7.49 0.21 -9.41
C VAL A 57 -7.25 -0.47 -8.06
N TRP A 58 -7.69 0.12 -6.95
CA TRP A 58 -7.62 -0.52 -5.63
C TRP A 58 -8.83 -1.41 -5.32
N LYS A 59 -9.91 -1.28 -6.10
CA LYS A 59 -11.11 -2.13 -6.03
C LYS A 59 -10.97 -3.37 -6.91
N ASP A 60 -10.10 -3.32 -7.91
CA ASP A 60 -9.90 -4.41 -8.86
C ASP A 60 -8.94 -5.47 -8.28
N ALA A 61 -9.35 -6.73 -8.29
CA ALA A 61 -8.54 -7.85 -7.79
C ALA A 61 -7.87 -8.61 -8.93
N ILE A 62 -6.56 -8.83 -8.84
CA ILE A 62 -5.83 -9.71 -9.76
C ILE A 62 -5.86 -11.13 -9.22
N ILE A 63 -6.51 -12.03 -9.95
CA ILE A 63 -6.54 -13.47 -9.64
C ILE A 63 -5.41 -14.15 -10.42
N THR A 64 -4.37 -14.59 -9.71
CA THR A 64 -3.30 -15.42 -10.28
C THR A 64 -3.45 -16.86 -9.80
N ILE A 65 -3.58 -17.80 -10.72
CA ILE A 65 -3.68 -19.23 -10.40
C ILE A 65 -2.27 -19.76 -10.08
N LEU A 66 -2.06 -20.19 -8.84
CA LEU A 66 -0.83 -20.84 -8.40
C LEU A 66 -1.06 -22.35 -8.27
N PHE A 67 -0.48 -23.12 -9.18
CA PHE A 67 -0.50 -24.59 -9.11
C PHE A 67 0.48 -25.07 -8.04
N LYS A 68 -0.02 -25.84 -7.05
CA LYS A 68 0.85 -26.55 -6.12
C LYS A 68 1.60 -27.64 -6.87
N LYS A 69 2.89 -27.84 -6.54
CA LYS A 69 3.54 -29.12 -6.86
C LYS A 69 2.84 -30.21 -6.03
N GLY A 70 2.45 -31.29 -6.70
CA GLY A 70 1.80 -32.45 -6.09
C GLY A 70 2.66 -33.13 -5.04
#